data_AF-A0A2W5QRI6-F1
#
_entry.id   AF-A0A2W5QRI6-F1
#
_cell.length_a   1.000
_cell.length_b   1.000
_cell.length_c   1.000
_cell.angle_alpha   90.00
_cell.angle_beta   90.00
_cell.angle_gamma   90.00
#
_symmetry.space_group_name_H-M   'P 1'
#
loop_
_entity.id
_entity.type
_entity.pdbx_description
1 polymer ?
#
loop_
_entity_poly.entity_id
_entity_poly.type
_entity_poly.pdbx_seq_one_letter_code
_entity_poly.pdbx_strand_id
1 'polypeptide(L)'
;MKRLRPGFPTALATAATILLAGCWDKQAAAPAPKAPAPAPTAAAPMPDVGKVETVTTQDEGLGASASEAMTEAMKMALLQVNGAALQASTVTVKYGLDVAMGQDALSLRGSAFAEAVKQRSGGVIQNLRVVELQEPSMIGGQRFKAVIEANIAKFKPSADMQKIKVVIGPVRFESASLPMGDRSISSAEVGATLRQRISDALVQTGRFAVLDREFSPEIAQELDMISSGQAPSAELAKLSQAASADLVWSARVSNLAYNRHARQLKTSERELVSYSGGWALSQKLVNVATRQVMASDSLQGRAPSTEPTTLGAGVDGSQVLGDMSNEIVGQVVASVLRRTFPVTVVARDGTNVVLSQGGQALKEGSRYALASLGKEMKDPQTGQSLGRMESPCCELVIDRVTPTFEMDD
;
A
#
# COMPACT_ATOMS: atom_id res chain seq x y z
N MET A 1 -62.22 -19.12 22.71
CA MET A 1 -63.13 -18.16 22.03
C MET A 1 -62.97 -18.37 20.53
N LYS A 2 -63.89 -19.04 19.84
CA LYS A 2 -65.19 -18.59 19.26
C LYS A 2 -65.02 -17.86 17.91
N ARG A 3 -65.49 -18.51 16.83
CA ARG A 3 -65.58 -18.00 15.45
C ARG A 3 -66.61 -16.85 15.35
N LEU A 4 -66.54 -16.00 14.31
CA LEU A 4 -67.55 -15.89 13.24
C LEU A 4 -67.15 -14.86 12.13
N ARG A 5 -67.66 -15.05 10.90
CA ARG A 5 -67.84 -14.01 9.85
C ARG A 5 -69.25 -13.37 10.01
N PRO A 6 -69.59 -12.24 9.34
CA PRO A 6 -70.13 -12.23 7.96
C PRO A 6 -69.58 -11.03 7.12
N GLY A 7 -69.93 -10.78 5.84
CA GLY A 7 -70.90 -11.40 4.93
C GLY A 7 -70.77 -10.94 3.46
N PHE A 8 -71.57 -11.54 2.58
CA PHE A 8 -71.68 -11.38 1.09
C PHE A 8 -72.55 -10.13 0.71
N PRO A 9 -72.85 -9.75 -0.58
CA PRO A 9 -72.98 -10.62 -1.77
C PRO A 9 -72.53 -10.16 -3.17
N THR A 10 -72.69 -11.14 -4.07
CA THR A 10 -72.52 -11.26 -5.53
C THR A 10 -73.31 -10.28 -6.43
N ALA A 11 -72.82 -10.11 -7.67
CA ALA A 11 -73.67 -9.97 -8.86
C ALA A 11 -73.10 -10.78 -10.06
N LEU A 12 -73.98 -11.47 -10.78
CA LEU A 12 -73.70 -12.28 -11.97
C LEU A 12 -74.05 -11.49 -13.24
N ALA A 13 -73.32 -11.67 -14.34
CA ALA A 13 -73.85 -11.49 -15.71
C ALA A 13 -72.99 -12.21 -16.76
N THR A 14 -73.58 -13.21 -17.44
CA THR A 14 -73.01 -13.92 -18.60
C THR A 14 -73.97 -13.83 -19.78
N ALA A 15 -73.50 -13.30 -20.91
CA ALA A 15 -74.05 -13.44 -22.29
C ALA A 15 -73.22 -12.52 -23.23
N ALA A 16 -73.03 -12.76 -24.53
CA ALA A 16 -73.12 -13.99 -25.35
C ALA A 16 -72.32 -13.75 -26.66
N THR A 17 -71.82 -14.81 -27.30
CA THR A 17 -71.19 -14.83 -28.65
C THR A 17 -72.23 -14.90 -29.79
N ILE A 18 -71.81 -14.82 -31.08
CA ILE A 18 -72.56 -14.77 -32.40
C ILE A 18 -72.46 -13.35 -33.02
N LEU A 19 -72.03 -13.03 -34.27
CA LEU A 19 -71.45 -13.69 -35.48
C LEU A 19 -70.14 -12.93 -35.89
N LEU A 20 -69.14 -13.38 -36.67
CA LEU A 20 -68.98 -14.02 -38.02
C LEU A 20 -68.87 -13.03 -39.22
N ALA A 21 -68.00 -13.39 -40.19
CA ALA A 21 -67.48 -12.62 -41.36
C ALA A 21 -66.46 -11.49 -41.04
N GLY A 22 -65.38 -11.28 -41.82
CA GLY A 22 -64.86 -11.99 -42.99
C GLY A 22 -63.83 -11.13 -43.75
N CYS A 23 -62.66 -11.69 -44.08
CA CYS A 23 -61.63 -11.21 -45.02
C CYS A 23 -61.28 -9.70 -45.09
N TRP A 24 -60.04 -9.33 -44.71
CA TRP A 24 -59.10 -8.72 -45.69
C TRP A 24 -57.63 -8.83 -45.25
N ASP A 25 -56.74 -8.93 -46.25
CA ASP A 25 -55.29 -9.08 -46.09
C ASP A 25 -54.54 -7.80 -45.69
N LYS A 26 -53.47 -8.01 -44.90
CA LYS A 26 -52.22 -7.22 -44.77
C LYS A 26 -52.30 -5.69 -44.62
N GLN A 27 -51.82 -5.22 -43.47
CA GLN A 27 -50.69 -4.27 -43.43
C GLN A 27 -49.81 -4.58 -42.20
N ALA A 28 -48.49 -4.48 -42.32
CA ALA A 28 -47.56 -4.94 -41.27
C ALA A 28 -47.45 -3.95 -40.10
N ALA A 29 -47.59 -4.45 -38.86
CA ALA A 29 -47.21 -3.71 -37.66
C ALA A 29 -45.69 -3.79 -37.45
N ALA A 30 -45.06 -2.66 -37.13
CA ALA A 30 -43.62 -2.60 -36.86
C ALA A 30 -43.26 -3.41 -35.59
N PRO A 31 -42.09 -4.08 -35.55
CA PRO A 31 -41.65 -4.77 -34.34
C PRO A 31 -41.37 -3.76 -33.22
N ALA A 32 -41.87 -4.04 -32.02
CA ALA A 32 -41.60 -3.23 -30.83
C ALA A 32 -40.08 -3.14 -30.57
N PRO A 33 -39.58 -1.99 -30.07
CA PRO A 33 -38.15 -1.82 -29.81
C PRO A 33 -37.69 -2.86 -28.78
N LYS A 34 -36.67 -3.65 -29.14
CA LYS A 34 -36.01 -4.56 -28.19
C LYS A 34 -35.44 -3.75 -27.03
N ALA A 35 -35.71 -4.19 -25.80
CA ALA A 35 -35.03 -3.66 -24.63
C ALA A 35 -33.50 -3.74 -24.83
N PRO A 36 -32.74 -2.68 -24.48
CA PRO A 36 -31.29 -2.71 -24.59
C PRO A 36 -30.73 -3.84 -23.73
N ALA A 37 -29.78 -4.60 -24.28
CA ALA A 37 -29.07 -5.61 -23.51
C ALA A 37 -28.38 -4.95 -22.30
N PRO A 38 -28.34 -5.60 -21.13
CA PRO A 38 -27.59 -5.07 -19.99
C PRO A 38 -26.13 -4.90 -20.39
N ALA A 39 -25.61 -3.70 -20.20
CA ALA A 39 -24.18 -3.43 -20.38
C ALA A 39 -23.38 -4.39 -19.47
N PRO A 40 -22.19 -4.86 -19.90
CA PRO A 40 -21.37 -5.69 -19.04
C PRO A 40 -21.03 -4.91 -17.79
N THR A 41 -21.54 -5.37 -16.64
CA THR A 41 -21.18 -4.82 -15.34
C THR A 41 -19.68 -5.03 -15.17
N ALA A 42 -18.89 -3.97 -15.34
CA ALA A 42 -17.48 -4.01 -15.03
C ALA A 42 -17.35 -4.39 -13.55
N ALA A 43 -16.90 -5.62 -13.29
CA ALA A 43 -16.66 -6.07 -11.93
C ALA A 43 -15.64 -5.11 -11.31
N ALA A 44 -15.93 -4.59 -10.12
CA ALA A 44 -14.98 -3.76 -9.40
C ALA A 44 -13.63 -4.50 -9.33
N PRO A 45 -12.50 -3.84 -9.63
CA PRO A 45 -11.21 -4.51 -9.68
C PRO A 45 -10.95 -5.20 -8.35
N MET A 46 -10.72 -6.52 -8.40
CA MET A 46 -10.43 -7.30 -7.20
C MET A 46 -9.16 -6.76 -6.53
N PRO A 47 -9.14 -6.57 -5.20
CA PRO A 47 -7.93 -6.12 -4.51
C PRO A 47 -6.74 -7.04 -4.81
N ASP A 48 -5.67 -6.49 -5.39
CA ASP A 48 -4.46 -7.27 -5.69
C ASP A 48 -3.62 -7.43 -4.42
N VAL A 49 -3.90 -8.51 -3.68
CA VAL A 49 -3.14 -8.94 -2.49
C VAL A 49 -1.88 -9.74 -2.84
N GLY A 50 -1.50 -9.79 -4.11
CA GLY A 50 -0.43 -10.62 -4.64
C GLY A 50 -0.91 -12.05 -4.90
N LYS A 51 -0.16 -12.78 -5.72
CA LYS A 51 -0.53 -14.12 -6.19
C LYS A 51 0.49 -15.15 -5.77
N VAL A 52 0.04 -16.36 -5.44
CA VAL A 52 0.94 -17.51 -5.29
C VAL A 52 1.00 -18.19 -6.66
N GLU A 53 2.14 -18.12 -7.32
CA GLU A 53 2.43 -18.84 -8.55
C GLU A 53 3.20 -20.12 -8.20
N THR A 54 2.94 -21.22 -8.89
CA THR A 54 3.66 -22.48 -8.68
C THR A 54 4.81 -22.57 -9.67
N VAL A 55 6.03 -22.66 -9.16
CA VAL A 55 7.25 -22.84 -9.97
C VAL A 55 7.71 -24.27 -9.83
N THR A 56 7.79 -25.00 -10.94
CA THR A 56 8.41 -26.33 -10.99
C THR A 56 9.91 -26.18 -11.12
N THR A 57 10.68 -26.80 -10.23
CA THR A 57 12.14 -26.94 -10.36
C THR A 57 12.57 -28.39 -10.28
N GLN A 58 13.75 -28.67 -10.84
CA GLN A 58 14.41 -29.95 -10.75
C GLN A 58 15.80 -29.72 -10.17
N ASP A 59 16.06 -30.29 -8.99
CA ASP A 59 17.25 -30.01 -8.19
C ASP A 59 17.86 -31.31 -7.67
N GLU A 60 19.19 -31.28 -7.48
CA GLU A 60 19.95 -32.40 -6.95
C GLU A 60 20.49 -32.11 -5.53
N GLY A 61 20.58 -33.16 -4.72
CA GLY A 61 21.12 -33.13 -3.37
C GLY A 61 22.03 -34.32 -3.10
N LEU A 62 23.07 -34.11 -2.30
CA LEU A 62 24.08 -35.11 -1.95
C LEU A 62 24.14 -35.29 -0.44
N GLY A 63 24.11 -36.53 0.04
CA GLY A 63 24.11 -36.85 1.48
C GLY A 63 24.82 -38.16 1.82
N ALA A 64 25.14 -38.37 3.09
CA ALA A 64 25.65 -39.65 3.58
C ALA A 64 24.55 -40.72 3.67
N SER A 65 23.28 -40.29 3.66
CA SER A 65 22.08 -41.13 3.59
C SER A 65 21.12 -40.64 2.50
N ALA A 66 20.19 -41.51 2.07
CA ALA A 66 19.11 -41.13 1.18
C ALA A 66 18.26 -39.97 1.73
N SER A 67 17.99 -39.99 3.05
CA SER A 67 17.32 -38.91 3.78
C SER A 67 18.04 -37.57 3.66
N GLU A 68 19.36 -37.55 3.88
CA GLU A 68 20.15 -36.31 3.76
C GLU A 68 20.20 -35.80 2.32
N ALA A 69 20.36 -36.69 1.34
CA ALA A 69 20.36 -36.31 -0.07
C ALA A 69 19.02 -35.68 -0.48
N MET A 70 17.90 -36.25 -0.01
CA MET A 70 16.56 -35.69 -0.20
C MET A 70 16.37 -34.35 0.50
N THR A 71 16.80 -34.20 1.76
CA THR A 71 16.74 -32.94 2.50
C THR A 71 17.54 -31.84 1.81
N GLU A 72 18.74 -32.16 1.32
CA GLU A 72 19.59 -31.21 0.60
C GLU A 72 18.97 -30.81 -0.74
N ALA A 73 18.39 -31.77 -1.49
CA ALA A 73 17.71 -31.47 -2.75
C ALA A 73 16.50 -30.53 -2.55
N MET A 74 15.65 -30.79 -1.55
CA MET A 74 14.52 -29.92 -1.20
C MET A 74 14.99 -28.52 -0.78
N LYS A 75 16.10 -28.44 -0.04
CA LYS A 75 16.72 -27.18 0.37
C LYS A 75 17.28 -26.39 -0.82
N MET A 76 17.93 -27.04 -1.78
CA MET A 76 18.41 -26.41 -3.01
C MET A 76 17.26 -25.85 -3.85
N ALA A 77 16.20 -26.62 -4.05
CA ALA A 77 15.00 -26.18 -4.77
C ALA A 77 14.34 -24.94 -4.11
N LEU A 78 14.19 -24.95 -2.78
CA LEU A 78 13.66 -23.79 -2.04
C LEU A 78 14.55 -22.54 -2.18
N LEU A 79 15.87 -22.71 -2.15
CA LEU A 79 16.83 -21.61 -2.34
C LEU A 79 16.81 -21.07 -3.78
N GLN A 80 16.62 -21.94 -4.78
CA GLN A 80 16.52 -21.53 -6.19
C GLN A 80 15.25 -20.70 -6.45
N VAL A 81 14.10 -21.12 -5.92
CA VAL A 81 12.81 -20.46 -6.17
C VAL A 81 12.61 -19.18 -5.36
N ASN A 82 12.92 -19.22 -4.06
CA ASN A 82 12.65 -18.15 -3.10
C ASN A 82 13.88 -17.29 -2.75
N GLY A 83 15.07 -17.68 -3.22
CA GLY A 83 16.29 -16.87 -3.17
C GLY A 83 17.10 -16.98 -1.87
N ALA A 84 18.35 -16.48 -1.95
CA ALA A 84 19.37 -16.59 -0.89
C ALA A 84 19.14 -15.70 0.36
N ALA A 85 17.96 -15.06 0.50
CA ALA A 85 17.59 -14.32 1.70
C ALA A 85 17.33 -15.22 2.92
N LEU A 86 17.31 -16.54 2.72
CA LEU A 86 17.18 -17.56 3.76
C LEU A 86 18.55 -18.18 4.05
N GLN A 87 19.02 -18.10 5.30
CA GLN A 87 20.21 -18.84 5.70
C GLN A 87 19.97 -20.35 5.53
N ALA A 88 20.95 -21.05 4.96
CA ALA A 88 20.84 -22.46 4.57
C ALA A 88 20.45 -23.40 5.72
N SER A 89 20.82 -23.08 6.96
CA SER A 89 20.43 -23.80 8.19
C SER A 89 19.00 -23.50 8.65
N THR A 90 18.49 -22.29 8.40
CA THR A 90 17.13 -21.86 8.78
C THR A 90 16.07 -22.49 7.87
N VAL A 91 16.38 -22.77 6.60
CA VAL A 91 15.45 -23.40 5.64
C VAL A 91 14.90 -24.73 6.17
N THR A 92 15.78 -25.63 6.62
CA THR A 92 15.40 -26.96 7.11
C THR A 92 14.46 -26.89 8.32
N VAL A 93 14.74 -25.98 9.26
CA VAL A 93 13.93 -25.81 10.48
C VAL A 93 12.61 -25.11 10.17
N LYS A 94 12.62 -24.06 9.34
CA LYS A 94 11.43 -23.25 9.03
C LYS A 94 10.39 -23.99 8.20
N TYR A 95 10.82 -24.90 7.32
CA TYR A 95 9.94 -25.65 6.42
C TYR A 95 9.86 -27.14 6.75
N GLY A 96 10.34 -27.56 7.94
CA GLY A 96 10.19 -28.93 8.43
C GLY A 96 10.69 -30.01 7.46
N LEU A 97 11.86 -29.77 6.85
CA LEU A 97 12.48 -30.71 5.90
C LEU A 97 13.06 -31.95 6.59
N ASP A 98 12.99 -32.00 7.94
CA ASP A 98 13.33 -33.16 8.77
C ASP A 98 12.41 -34.38 8.51
N VAL A 99 11.29 -34.21 7.80
CA VAL A 99 10.37 -35.27 7.37
C VAL A 99 11.04 -36.44 6.62
N ALA A 100 12.18 -36.21 5.97
CA ALA A 100 12.95 -37.26 5.30
C ALA A 100 13.80 -38.11 6.27
N MET A 101 14.09 -37.63 7.48
CA MET A 101 14.99 -38.28 8.42
C MET A 101 14.41 -39.59 8.96
N GLY A 102 15.19 -40.67 8.90
CA GLY A 102 14.77 -42.01 9.35
C GLY A 102 13.81 -42.73 8.40
N GLN A 103 13.43 -42.13 7.27
CA GLN A 103 12.70 -42.80 6.19
C GLN A 103 13.66 -43.60 5.30
N ASP A 104 13.22 -44.77 4.84
CA ASP A 104 13.97 -45.60 3.89
C ASP A 104 13.74 -45.17 2.43
N ALA A 105 14.57 -45.66 1.52
CA ALA A 105 14.57 -45.27 0.11
C ALA A 105 13.28 -45.64 -0.66
N LEU A 106 12.46 -46.57 -0.18
CA LEU A 106 11.16 -46.88 -0.78
C LEU A 106 10.09 -45.90 -0.28
N SER A 107 10.04 -45.64 1.03
CA SER A 107 9.09 -44.68 1.63
C SER A 107 9.27 -43.27 1.08
N LEU A 108 10.52 -42.83 0.87
CA LEU A 108 10.86 -41.52 0.26
C LEU A 108 10.32 -41.33 -1.16
N ARG A 109 9.98 -42.41 -1.89
CA ARG A 109 9.36 -42.36 -3.23
C ARG A 109 7.83 -42.44 -3.20
N GLY A 110 7.24 -42.70 -2.03
CA GLY A 110 5.79 -42.89 -1.87
C GLY A 110 4.99 -41.59 -1.86
N SER A 111 3.73 -41.65 -2.30
CA SER A 111 2.80 -40.50 -2.25
C SER A 111 2.53 -39.99 -0.83
N ALA A 112 2.58 -40.87 0.17
CA ALA A 112 2.47 -40.50 1.58
C ALA A 112 3.61 -39.57 2.04
N PHE A 113 4.82 -39.74 1.50
CA PHE A 113 5.94 -38.84 1.80
C PHE A 113 5.73 -37.46 1.17
N ALA A 114 5.25 -37.40 -0.09
CA ALA A 114 4.94 -36.12 -0.74
C ALA A 114 3.85 -35.33 0.00
N GLU A 115 2.80 -36.01 0.51
CA GLU A 115 1.75 -35.36 1.32
C GLU A 115 2.28 -34.93 2.70
N ALA A 116 3.15 -35.72 3.35
CA ALA A 116 3.80 -35.33 4.59
C ALA A 116 4.72 -34.10 4.41
N VAL A 117 5.49 -34.04 3.32
CA VAL A 117 6.31 -32.86 2.94
C VAL A 117 5.43 -31.63 2.73
N LYS A 118 4.30 -31.78 2.02
CA LYS A 118 3.37 -30.68 1.76
C LYS A 118 2.74 -30.12 3.04
N GLN A 119 2.31 -30.99 3.95
CA GLN A 119 1.75 -30.58 5.23
C GLN A 119 2.80 -29.93 6.13
N ARG A 120 3.99 -30.55 6.28
CA ARG A 120 5.04 -30.08 7.20
C ARG A 120 5.81 -28.86 6.69
N SER A 121 5.90 -28.68 5.37
CA SER A 121 6.37 -27.43 4.76
C SER A 121 5.34 -26.31 4.78
N GLY A 122 4.13 -26.54 5.31
CA GLY A 122 3.04 -25.56 5.39
C GLY A 122 2.47 -25.15 4.04
N GLY A 123 2.57 -26.01 3.02
CA GLY A 123 2.09 -25.76 1.66
C GLY A 123 3.08 -25.03 0.73
N VAL A 124 4.32 -24.75 1.17
CA VAL A 124 5.34 -24.16 0.30
C VAL A 124 5.86 -25.15 -0.74
N ILE A 125 6.00 -26.43 -0.40
CA ILE A 125 6.19 -27.50 -1.38
C ILE A 125 4.81 -28.10 -1.65
N GLN A 126 4.21 -27.81 -2.81
CA GLN A 126 2.85 -28.24 -3.14
C GLN A 126 2.80 -29.69 -3.61
N ASN A 127 3.74 -30.08 -4.47
CA ASN A 127 4.00 -31.46 -4.90
C ASN A 127 5.51 -31.72 -4.86
N LEU A 128 5.88 -32.97 -4.58
CA LEU A 128 7.26 -33.47 -4.65
C LEU A 128 7.25 -34.82 -5.37
N ARG A 129 8.15 -34.99 -6.34
CA ARG A 129 8.41 -36.26 -7.04
C ARG A 129 9.90 -36.58 -6.99
N VAL A 130 10.24 -37.79 -6.58
CA VAL A 130 11.63 -38.30 -6.70
C VAL A 130 11.82 -38.76 -8.14
N VAL A 131 12.68 -38.08 -8.88
CA VAL A 131 13.03 -38.44 -10.27
C VAL A 131 14.12 -39.51 -10.25
N GLU A 132 15.14 -39.32 -9.42
CA GLU A 132 16.24 -40.26 -9.23
C GLU A 132 16.64 -40.30 -7.75
N LEU A 133 17.05 -41.47 -7.28
CA LEU A 133 17.73 -41.64 -5.99
C LEU A 133 18.75 -42.76 -6.18
N GLN A 134 20.01 -42.36 -6.32
CA GLN A 134 21.16 -43.18 -6.65
C GLN A 134 21.97 -43.47 -5.38
N GLU A 135 22.33 -44.73 -5.21
CA GLU A 135 23.10 -45.21 -4.06
C GLU A 135 24.61 -44.96 -4.24
N PRO A 136 25.39 -44.85 -3.16
CA PRO A 136 26.84 -44.73 -3.22
C PRO A 136 27.44 -45.87 -4.04
N SER A 137 28.31 -45.54 -4.99
CA SER A 137 28.92 -46.55 -5.87
C SER A 137 30.38 -46.23 -6.15
N MET A 138 31.16 -47.27 -6.46
CA MET A 138 32.59 -47.19 -6.73
C MET A 138 32.95 -46.27 -7.93
N ILE A 139 31.96 -45.90 -8.74
CA ILE A 139 32.10 -45.05 -9.94
C ILE A 139 31.37 -43.71 -9.78
N GLY A 140 30.24 -43.67 -9.06
CA GLY A 140 29.42 -42.45 -8.84
C GLY A 140 29.77 -41.66 -7.57
N GLY A 141 30.63 -42.18 -6.69
CA GLY A 141 31.08 -41.51 -5.47
C GLY A 141 30.49 -42.10 -4.18
N GLN A 142 31.06 -41.71 -3.04
CA GLN A 142 30.73 -42.25 -1.71
C GLN A 142 29.48 -41.63 -1.04
N ARG A 143 28.57 -41.03 -1.81
CA ARG A 143 27.38 -40.33 -1.28
C ARG A 143 26.14 -40.75 -2.05
N PHE A 144 25.00 -40.71 -1.38
CA PHE A 144 23.70 -40.80 -2.05
C PHE A 144 23.49 -39.53 -2.86
N LYS A 145 22.92 -39.69 -4.07
CA LYS A 145 22.45 -38.59 -4.90
C LYS A 145 20.94 -38.70 -5.06
N ALA A 146 20.22 -37.65 -4.67
CA ALA A 146 18.80 -37.50 -4.95
C ALA A 146 18.61 -36.45 -6.04
N VAL A 147 17.69 -36.70 -6.98
CA VAL A 147 17.18 -35.72 -7.93
C VAL A 147 15.68 -35.66 -7.75
N ILE A 148 15.17 -34.48 -7.41
CA ILE A 148 13.75 -34.25 -7.18
C ILE A 148 13.19 -33.32 -8.26
N GLU A 149 11.89 -33.45 -8.49
CA GLU A 149 11.07 -32.44 -9.16
C GLU A 149 10.08 -31.90 -8.12
N ALA A 150 10.11 -30.60 -7.87
CA ALA A 150 9.33 -29.95 -6.82
C ALA A 150 8.49 -28.81 -7.39
N ASN A 151 7.21 -28.77 -7.03
CA ASN A 151 6.33 -27.64 -7.31
C ASN A 151 6.33 -26.73 -6.08
N ILE A 152 7.05 -25.61 -6.17
CA ILE A 152 7.24 -24.68 -5.05
C ILE A 152 6.33 -23.48 -5.23
N ALA A 153 5.61 -23.13 -4.17
CA ALA A 153 4.84 -21.90 -4.07
C ALA A 153 5.78 -20.70 -4.02
N LYS A 154 5.77 -19.89 -5.09
CA LYS A 154 6.46 -18.61 -5.17
C LYS A 154 5.45 -17.49 -4.99
N PHE A 155 5.66 -16.63 -4.00
CA PHE A 155 4.83 -15.44 -3.85
C PHE A 155 5.27 -14.36 -4.86
N LYS A 156 4.30 -13.89 -5.64
CA LYS A 156 4.42 -12.76 -6.54
C LYS A 156 3.76 -11.55 -5.88
N PRO A 157 4.55 -10.54 -5.45
CA PRO A 157 4.00 -9.32 -4.86
C PRO A 157 3.08 -8.60 -5.85
N SER A 158 2.01 -7.99 -5.34
CA SER A 158 1.13 -7.12 -6.12
C SER A 158 1.86 -5.86 -6.60
N ALA A 159 1.23 -5.11 -7.51
CA ALA A 159 1.75 -3.81 -7.95
C ALA A 159 1.97 -2.84 -6.77
N ASP A 160 1.11 -2.89 -5.74
CA ASP A 160 1.27 -2.10 -4.52
C ASP A 160 2.47 -2.54 -3.68
N MET A 161 2.74 -3.84 -3.59
CA MET A 161 3.91 -4.36 -2.86
C MET A 161 5.26 -4.05 -3.55
N GLN A 162 5.23 -3.57 -4.80
CA GLN A 162 6.42 -3.03 -5.50
C GLN A 162 6.63 -1.52 -5.27
N LYS A 163 5.65 -0.82 -4.68
CA LYS A 163 5.81 0.58 -4.27
C LYS A 163 6.73 0.69 -3.07
N ILE A 164 7.31 1.87 -2.87
CA ILE A 164 8.13 2.16 -1.68
C ILE A 164 7.23 2.08 -0.44
N LYS A 165 7.57 1.19 0.49
CA LYS A 165 6.81 0.98 1.72
C LYS A 165 7.22 2.00 2.77
N VAL A 166 6.27 2.82 3.20
CA VAL A 166 6.50 3.90 4.18
C VAL A 166 5.65 3.70 5.42
N VAL A 167 6.26 3.83 6.60
CA VAL A 167 5.54 3.91 7.89
C VAL A 167 5.46 5.36 8.34
N ILE A 168 4.26 5.81 8.71
CA ILE A 168 4.02 7.15 9.27
C ILE A 168 4.12 7.08 10.78
N GLY A 169 5.27 7.48 11.33
CA GLY A 169 5.52 7.56 12.76
C GLY A 169 4.74 8.69 13.45
N PRO A 170 4.82 8.77 14.79
CA PRO A 170 4.03 9.72 15.57
C PRO A 170 4.45 11.17 15.31
N VAL A 171 3.46 12.05 15.18
CA VAL A 171 3.64 13.50 15.17
C VAL A 171 3.73 13.98 16.64
N ARG A 172 4.93 14.38 17.08
CA ARG A 172 5.20 14.78 18.46
C ARG A 172 5.05 16.29 18.64
N PHE A 173 4.46 16.72 19.75
CA PHE A 173 4.35 18.14 20.14
C PHE A 173 5.16 18.41 21.40
N GLU A 174 5.54 19.67 21.62
CA GLU A 174 6.25 20.10 22.84
C GLU A 174 5.31 20.33 24.03
N SER A 175 4.06 20.74 23.74
CA SER A 175 3.01 21.01 24.73
C SER A 175 1.85 20.03 24.58
N ALA A 176 1.24 19.63 25.71
CA ALA A 176 0.08 18.73 25.73
C ALA A 176 -1.21 19.39 25.24
N SER A 177 -1.30 20.71 25.30
CA SER A 177 -2.45 21.50 24.87
C SER A 177 -2.02 22.66 23.97
N LEU A 178 -2.84 22.98 22.98
CA LEU A 178 -2.57 23.96 21.93
C LEU A 178 -3.60 25.09 22.00
N PRO A 179 -3.19 26.37 22.15
CA PRO A 179 -4.11 27.51 22.14
C PRO A 179 -4.64 27.72 20.71
N MET A 180 -5.96 27.84 20.57
CA MET A 180 -6.67 27.93 19.30
C MET A 180 -7.76 29.02 19.38
N GLY A 181 -7.33 30.27 19.55
CA GLY A 181 -8.20 31.41 19.84
C GLY A 181 -8.62 31.39 21.29
N ASP A 182 -9.93 31.37 21.53
CA ASP A 182 -10.53 31.36 22.88
C ASP A 182 -10.64 29.95 23.51
N ARG A 183 -10.14 28.91 22.82
CA ARG A 183 -10.17 27.51 23.29
C ARG A 183 -8.78 26.88 23.29
N SER A 184 -8.63 25.76 23.99
CA SER A 184 -7.41 24.95 23.99
C SER A 184 -7.73 23.53 23.54
N ILE A 185 -6.90 22.94 22.67
CA ILE A 185 -7.14 21.64 22.02
C ILE A 185 -6.04 20.64 22.41
N SER A 186 -6.37 19.36 22.50
CA SER A 186 -5.41 18.28 22.81
C SER A 186 -4.39 18.11 21.68
N SER A 187 -3.10 18.21 21.98
CA SER A 187 -2.05 18.00 20.96
C SER A 187 -1.97 16.54 20.50
N ALA A 188 -2.38 15.58 21.33
CA ALA A 188 -2.42 14.17 20.98
C ALA A 188 -3.50 13.87 19.91
N GLU A 189 -4.67 14.49 20.03
CA GLU A 189 -5.78 14.37 19.06
C GLU A 189 -5.41 15.00 17.70
N VAL A 190 -4.78 16.18 17.73
CA VAL A 190 -4.26 16.83 16.52
C VAL A 190 -3.12 16.01 15.90
N GLY A 191 -2.25 15.42 16.70
CA GLY A 191 -1.17 14.54 16.24
C GLY A 191 -1.67 13.27 15.54
N ALA A 192 -2.67 12.60 16.11
CA ALA A 192 -3.33 11.46 15.49
C ALA A 192 -4.02 11.87 14.17
N THR A 193 -4.74 13.00 14.18
CA THR A 193 -5.42 13.53 12.98
C THR A 193 -4.44 13.88 11.86
N LEU A 194 -3.30 14.51 12.19
CA LEU A 194 -2.23 14.79 11.22
C LEU A 194 -1.58 13.51 10.71
N ARG A 195 -1.30 12.52 11.58
CA ARG A 195 -0.77 11.20 11.18
C ARG A 195 -1.68 10.54 10.14
N GLN A 196 -2.99 10.50 10.42
CA GLN A 196 -3.98 9.93 9.52
C GLN A 196 -4.03 10.68 8.18
N ARG A 197 -4.19 12.00 8.20
CA ARG A 197 -4.27 12.80 6.96
C ARG A 197 -3.01 12.72 6.10
N ILE A 198 -1.82 12.61 6.71
CA ILE A 198 -0.56 12.40 5.99
C ILE A 198 -0.51 10.99 5.38
N SER A 199 -0.99 9.97 6.11
CA SER A 199 -1.14 8.60 5.60
C SER A 199 -2.06 8.57 4.38
N ASP A 200 -3.28 9.10 4.52
CA ASP A 200 -4.30 9.14 3.46
C ASP A 200 -3.79 9.90 2.22
N ALA A 201 -3.17 11.07 2.41
CA ALA A 201 -2.62 11.86 1.33
C ALA A 201 -1.45 11.16 0.61
N LEU A 202 -0.59 10.41 1.33
CA LEU A 202 0.47 9.60 0.73
C LEU A 202 -0.08 8.40 -0.05
N VAL A 203 -1.13 7.74 0.44
CA VAL A 203 -1.87 6.71 -0.33
C VAL A 203 -2.45 7.32 -1.61
N GLN A 204 -3.09 8.49 -1.52
CA GLN A 204 -3.70 9.19 -2.66
C GLN A 204 -2.70 9.56 -3.77
N THR A 205 -1.39 9.68 -3.47
CA THR A 205 -0.37 9.86 -4.51
C THR A 205 -0.23 8.65 -5.44
N GLY A 206 -0.67 7.47 -5.02
CA GLY A 206 -0.44 6.20 -5.71
C GLY A 206 1.03 5.75 -5.79
N ARG A 207 1.99 6.49 -5.20
CA ARG A 207 3.43 6.20 -5.28
C ARG A 207 4.00 5.37 -4.13
N PHE A 208 3.27 5.30 -3.01
CA PHE A 208 3.70 4.62 -1.79
C PHE A 208 2.76 3.48 -1.40
N ALA A 209 3.31 2.44 -0.79
CA ALA A 209 2.55 1.51 0.03
C ALA A 209 2.64 1.99 1.49
N VAL A 210 1.62 2.67 1.97
CA VAL A 210 1.63 3.18 3.35
C VAL A 210 1.27 2.05 4.30
N LEU A 211 2.19 1.71 5.20
CA LEU A 211 2.01 0.66 6.20
C LEU A 211 1.53 1.30 7.50
N ASP A 212 0.27 1.07 7.86
CA ASP A 212 -0.16 1.38 9.23
C ASP A 212 0.47 0.39 10.23
N ARG A 213 0.73 0.89 11.42
CA ARG A 213 1.26 0.12 12.57
C ARG A 213 0.35 0.22 13.78
N GLU A 214 -0.61 1.14 13.77
CA GLU A 214 -1.68 1.24 14.77
C GLU A 214 -2.87 0.40 14.30
N PHE A 215 -2.70 -0.92 14.34
CA PHE A 215 -3.78 -1.86 14.03
C PHE A 215 -4.89 -1.77 15.07
N SER A 216 -6.14 -1.98 14.63
CA SER A 216 -7.24 -2.26 15.56
C SER A 216 -6.98 -3.60 16.29
N PRO A 217 -7.49 -3.81 17.51
CA PRO A 217 -7.24 -5.03 18.26
C PRO A 217 -7.74 -6.30 17.53
N GLU A 218 -8.76 -6.18 16.68
CA GLU A 218 -9.28 -7.27 15.84
C GLU A 218 -8.27 -7.66 14.74
N ILE A 219 -7.62 -6.67 14.10
CA ILE A 219 -6.58 -6.93 13.09
C ILE A 219 -5.32 -7.49 13.77
N ALA A 220 -4.96 -6.98 14.95
CA ALA A 220 -3.85 -7.54 15.73
C ALA A 220 -4.10 -9.01 16.08
N GLN A 221 -5.33 -9.38 16.48
CA GLN A 221 -5.69 -10.77 16.78
C GLN A 221 -5.59 -11.69 15.54
N GLU A 222 -5.96 -11.22 14.34
CA GLU A 222 -5.80 -11.98 13.10
C GLU A 222 -4.31 -12.15 12.73
N LEU A 223 -3.50 -11.10 12.87
CA LEU A 223 -2.05 -11.17 12.66
C LEU A 223 -1.35 -12.09 13.68
N ASP A 224 -1.83 -12.12 14.93
CA ASP A 224 -1.39 -13.06 15.96
C ASP A 224 -1.80 -14.51 15.61
N MET A 225 -3.00 -14.74 15.09
CA MET A 225 -3.41 -16.06 14.59
C MET A 225 -2.50 -16.54 13.46
N ILE A 226 -2.20 -15.68 12.48
CA ILE A 226 -1.30 -16.01 11.37
C ILE A 226 0.13 -16.27 11.88
N SER A 227 0.64 -15.44 12.79
CA SER A 227 2.02 -15.57 13.32
C SER A 227 2.21 -16.71 14.31
N SER A 228 1.14 -17.20 14.96
CA SER A 228 1.16 -18.33 15.91
C SER A 228 1.52 -19.69 15.31
N GLY A 229 1.75 -19.77 14.00
CA GLY A 229 2.08 -21.01 13.28
C GLY A 229 0.86 -21.86 12.89
N GLN A 230 -0.37 -21.35 13.10
CA GLN A 230 -1.60 -22.00 12.67
C GLN A 230 -1.95 -21.73 11.19
N ALA A 231 -1.39 -20.67 10.59
CA ALA A 231 -1.55 -20.37 9.18
C ALA A 231 -0.53 -21.12 8.29
N PRO A 232 -0.88 -21.39 7.02
CA PRO A 232 0.07 -21.93 6.04
C PRO A 232 1.35 -21.09 5.97
N SER A 233 2.50 -21.74 5.74
CA SER A 233 3.80 -21.06 5.66
C SER A 233 3.89 -20.07 4.50
N ALA A 234 3.03 -20.23 3.48
CA ALA A 234 2.80 -19.25 2.42
C ALA A 234 2.21 -17.93 2.94
N GLU A 235 1.26 -17.96 3.89
CA GLU A 235 0.71 -16.74 4.51
C GLU A 235 1.73 -16.08 5.45
N LEU A 236 2.50 -16.89 6.21
CA LEU A 236 3.65 -16.39 6.97
C LEU A 236 4.71 -15.73 6.08
N ALA A 237 4.92 -16.23 4.86
CA ALA A 237 5.83 -15.60 3.88
C ALA A 237 5.29 -14.25 3.39
N LYS A 238 3.98 -14.14 3.08
CA LYS A 238 3.33 -12.86 2.73
C LYS A 238 3.44 -11.86 3.88
N LEU A 239 3.08 -12.26 5.09
CA LEU A 239 3.13 -11.43 6.29
C LEU A 239 4.56 -10.93 6.56
N SER A 240 5.56 -11.81 6.45
CA SER A 240 6.97 -11.43 6.62
C SER A 240 7.46 -10.41 5.57
N GLN A 241 6.96 -10.44 4.33
CA GLN A 241 7.36 -9.49 3.29
C GLN A 241 6.58 -8.16 3.39
N ALA A 242 5.30 -8.22 3.76
CA ALA A 242 4.45 -7.05 3.99
C ALA A 242 4.89 -6.25 5.22
N ALA A 243 5.38 -6.90 6.28
CA ALA A 243 5.76 -6.27 7.54
C ALA A 243 7.06 -5.45 7.51
N SER A 244 7.83 -5.48 6.42
CA SER A 244 9.10 -4.74 6.29
C SER A 244 8.89 -3.40 5.58
N ALA A 245 9.06 -2.29 6.31
CA ALA A 245 9.07 -0.95 5.75
C ALA A 245 10.44 -0.60 5.14
N ASP A 246 10.45 0.15 4.04
CA ASP A 246 11.68 0.64 3.41
C ASP A 246 12.06 2.01 4.00
N LEU A 247 11.04 2.84 4.26
CA LEU A 247 11.15 4.18 4.83
C LEU A 247 10.31 4.34 6.11
N VAL A 248 10.79 5.16 7.04
CA VAL A 248 10.03 5.68 8.18
C VAL A 248 10.02 7.20 8.10
N TRP A 249 8.83 7.79 8.09
CA TRP A 249 8.63 9.23 8.26
C TRP A 249 8.26 9.53 9.73
N SER A 250 8.69 10.68 10.25
CA SER A 250 8.30 11.16 11.58
C SER A 250 8.41 12.68 11.66
N ALA A 251 7.68 13.32 12.58
CA ALA A 251 7.75 14.77 12.78
C ALA A 251 7.70 15.18 14.26
N ARG A 252 8.34 16.32 14.55
CA ARG A 252 8.20 17.09 15.78
C ARG A 252 7.70 18.49 15.43
N VAL A 253 6.50 18.81 15.89
CA VAL A 253 5.89 20.14 15.84
C VAL A 253 6.42 20.96 17.01
N SER A 254 7.20 22.00 16.72
CA SER A 254 7.73 22.94 17.71
C SER A 254 6.73 24.05 18.05
N ASN A 255 5.86 24.41 17.11
CA ASN A 255 4.77 25.35 17.32
C ASN A 255 3.54 24.96 16.51
N LEU A 256 2.35 25.05 17.11
CA LEU A 256 1.05 25.02 16.44
C LEU A 256 0.07 25.75 17.35
N ALA A 257 -0.13 27.04 17.10
CA ALA A 257 -0.81 27.93 18.03
C ALA A 257 -1.54 29.05 17.28
N TYR A 258 -2.72 29.40 17.77
CA TYR A 258 -3.43 30.62 17.44
C TYR A 258 -3.75 31.36 18.73
N ASN A 259 -2.99 32.42 19.02
CA ASN A 259 -2.97 33.07 20.32
C ASN A 259 -3.90 34.27 20.35
N ARG A 260 -4.72 34.38 21.40
CA ARG A 260 -5.46 35.60 21.77
C ARG A 260 -4.49 36.60 22.40
N HIS A 261 -4.46 37.82 21.87
CA HIS A 261 -3.77 38.96 22.44
C HIS A 261 -4.80 39.97 22.90
N ALA A 262 -4.82 40.27 24.20
CA ALA A 262 -5.73 41.27 24.77
C ALA A 262 -4.98 42.37 25.50
N ARG A 263 -5.41 43.61 25.33
CA ARG A 263 -4.85 44.79 25.99
C ARG A 263 -5.96 45.65 26.55
N GLN A 264 -5.98 45.85 27.87
CA GLN A 264 -6.94 46.73 28.51
C GLN A 264 -6.72 48.19 28.08
N LEU A 265 -7.78 48.89 27.70
CA LEU A 265 -7.71 50.33 27.43
C LEU A 265 -7.67 51.12 28.75
N LYS A 266 -6.82 52.14 28.84
CA LYS A 266 -6.71 53.00 30.05
C LYS A 266 -7.90 53.95 30.22
N THR A 267 -8.65 54.20 29.14
CA THR A 267 -9.75 55.17 29.07
C THR A 267 -11.14 54.53 29.08
N SER A 268 -11.24 53.20 29.15
CA SER A 268 -12.51 52.46 29.20
C SER A 268 -12.30 51.05 29.72
N GLU A 269 -13.32 50.43 30.33
CA GLU A 269 -13.26 49.04 30.79
C GLU A 269 -13.25 47.97 29.66
N ARG A 270 -12.99 48.37 28.40
CA ARG A 270 -12.95 47.47 27.25
C ARG A 270 -11.53 46.94 26.95
N GLU A 271 -11.46 45.66 26.60
CA GLU A 271 -10.27 45.05 26.00
C GLU A 271 -10.17 45.40 24.50
N LEU A 272 -8.94 45.62 24.05
CA LEU A 272 -8.56 45.61 22.63
C LEU A 272 -7.99 44.23 22.31
N VAL A 273 -8.70 43.44 21.49
CA VAL A 273 -8.44 42.02 21.24
C VAL A 273 -7.99 41.81 19.80
N SER A 274 -6.92 41.05 19.60
CA SER A 274 -6.48 40.52 18.31
C SER A 274 -6.04 39.07 18.45
N TYR A 275 -5.90 38.38 17.32
CA TYR A 275 -5.40 37.01 17.26
C TYR A 275 -4.30 36.88 16.23
N SER A 276 -3.26 36.10 16.54
CA SER A 276 -2.20 35.77 15.59
C SER A 276 -1.55 34.43 15.94
N GLY A 277 -0.93 33.79 14.96
CA GLY A 277 -0.36 32.47 15.16
C GLY A 277 0.24 31.86 13.90
N GLY A 278 0.36 30.54 13.93
CA GLY A 278 0.96 29.75 12.87
C GLY A 278 1.52 28.45 13.41
N TRP A 279 2.36 27.83 12.60
CA TRP A 279 2.89 26.50 12.86
C TRP A 279 4.34 26.37 12.40
N ALA A 280 5.08 25.50 13.07
CA ALA A 280 6.43 25.10 12.71
C ALA A 280 6.65 23.64 13.10
N LEU A 281 7.18 22.85 12.17
CA LEU A 281 7.50 21.44 12.40
C LEU A 281 8.83 21.08 11.74
N SER A 282 9.57 20.18 12.39
CA SER A 282 10.70 19.47 11.81
C SER A 282 10.27 18.06 11.44
N GLN A 283 10.62 17.60 10.24
CA GLN A 283 10.32 16.24 9.78
C GLN A 283 11.60 15.47 9.49
N LYS A 284 11.54 14.14 9.57
CA LYS A 284 12.63 13.24 9.21
C LYS A 284 12.10 12.07 8.39
N LEU A 285 12.80 11.78 7.28
CA LEU A 285 12.60 10.58 6.47
C LEU A 285 13.86 9.71 6.63
N VAL A 286 13.68 8.46 7.06
CA VAL A 286 14.78 7.55 7.42
C VAL A 286 14.69 6.28 6.60
N ASN A 287 15.80 5.86 5.99
CA ASN A 287 15.92 4.55 5.35
C ASN A 287 16.06 3.48 6.44
N VAL A 288 15.17 2.48 6.45
CA VAL A 288 15.13 1.48 7.54
C VAL A 288 16.33 0.54 7.49
N ALA A 289 16.77 0.13 6.31
CA ALA A 289 17.85 -0.82 6.12
C ALA A 289 19.22 -0.23 6.53
N THR A 290 19.51 1.02 6.16
CA THR A 290 20.78 1.69 6.47
C THR A 290 20.75 2.55 7.73
N ARG A 291 19.55 2.81 8.29
CA ARG A 291 19.28 3.78 9.37
C ARG A 291 19.69 5.22 9.06
N GLN A 292 19.96 5.55 7.79
CA GLN A 292 20.38 6.88 7.37
C GLN A 292 19.18 7.82 7.25
N VAL A 293 19.35 9.05 7.75
CA VAL A 293 18.38 10.14 7.56
C VAL A 293 18.49 10.64 6.12
N MET A 294 17.49 10.34 5.30
CA MET A 294 17.42 10.75 3.89
C MET A 294 16.98 12.21 3.72
N ALA A 295 16.17 12.73 4.64
CA ALA A 295 15.72 14.11 4.67
C ALA A 295 15.50 14.59 6.11
N SER A 296 15.74 15.88 6.37
CA SER A 296 15.54 16.52 7.68
C SER A 296 15.15 17.98 7.48
N ASP A 297 13.91 18.22 7.07
CA ASP A 297 13.42 19.55 6.72
C ASP A 297 12.77 20.26 7.91
N SER A 298 12.79 21.59 7.90
CA SER A 298 11.99 22.45 8.76
C SER A 298 10.94 23.16 7.92
N LEU A 299 9.66 22.97 8.24
CA LEU A 299 8.51 23.54 7.55
C LEU A 299 7.78 24.49 8.50
N GLN A 300 7.23 25.58 7.98
CA GLN A 300 6.51 26.58 8.77
C GLN A 300 5.45 27.30 7.94
N GLY A 301 4.40 27.77 8.61
CA GLY A 301 3.33 28.59 8.02
C GLY A 301 2.75 29.57 9.04
N ARG A 302 1.97 30.54 8.55
CA ARG A 302 1.38 31.61 9.37
C ARG A 302 -0.15 31.52 9.33
N ALA A 303 -0.79 31.62 10.48
CA ALA A 303 -2.24 31.75 10.56
C ALA A 303 -2.66 33.18 10.17
N PRO A 304 -3.88 33.38 9.63
CA PRO A 304 -4.41 34.72 9.38
C PRO A 304 -4.54 35.52 10.69
N SER A 305 -3.92 36.70 10.75
CA SER A 305 -4.02 37.61 11.90
C SER A 305 -5.25 38.50 11.80
N THR A 306 -5.84 38.84 12.95
CA THR A 306 -6.91 39.84 13.06
C THR A 306 -6.38 41.15 13.64
N GLU A 307 -6.92 42.28 13.17
CA GLU A 307 -6.56 43.60 13.70
C GLU A 307 -7.15 43.83 15.11
N PRO A 308 -6.44 44.57 16.00
CA PRO A 308 -6.93 44.83 17.36
C PRO A 308 -8.25 45.61 17.39
N THR A 309 -9.29 45.01 17.97
CA THR A 309 -10.64 45.58 18.02
C THR A 309 -11.28 45.46 19.40
N THR A 310 -12.17 46.39 19.73
CA THR A 310 -13.04 46.33 20.93
C THR A 310 -14.45 45.78 20.62
N LEU A 311 -14.74 45.50 19.35
CA LEU A 311 -15.93 44.78 18.89
C LEU A 311 -15.53 43.31 18.83
N GLY A 312 -16.14 42.46 19.66
CA GLY A 312 -15.67 41.09 19.92
C GLY A 312 -15.38 40.29 18.64
N ALA A 313 -14.10 40.13 18.32
CA ALA A 313 -13.64 39.31 17.21
C ALA A 313 -13.73 37.83 17.60
N GLY A 314 -14.92 37.24 17.47
CA GLY A 314 -15.07 35.79 17.56
C GLY A 314 -14.36 35.14 16.38
N VAL A 315 -13.29 34.38 16.63
CA VAL A 315 -12.58 33.63 15.59
C VAL A 315 -12.87 32.14 15.72
N ASP A 316 -13.19 31.50 14.60
CA ASP A 316 -13.33 30.05 14.55
C ASP A 316 -11.95 29.37 14.60
N GLY A 317 -11.47 29.12 15.83
CA GLY A 317 -10.23 28.37 16.06
C GLY A 317 -10.24 26.95 15.51
N SER A 318 -11.41 26.33 15.29
CA SER A 318 -11.52 25.02 14.61
C SER A 318 -11.24 25.15 13.11
N GLN A 319 -11.79 26.18 12.45
CA GLN A 319 -11.51 26.45 11.04
C GLN A 319 -10.03 26.79 10.84
N VAL A 320 -9.47 27.69 11.65
CA VAL A 320 -8.05 28.09 11.57
C VAL A 320 -7.11 26.90 11.81
N LEU A 321 -7.43 26.00 12.75
CA LEU A 321 -6.70 24.74 12.92
C LEU A 321 -6.84 23.82 11.70
N GLY A 322 -8.04 23.71 11.12
CA GLY A 322 -8.28 22.94 9.91
C GLY A 322 -7.43 23.41 8.74
N ASP A 323 -7.38 24.73 8.50
CA ASP A 323 -6.61 25.35 7.43
C ASP A 323 -5.09 25.16 7.63
N MET A 324 -4.58 25.40 8.84
CA MET A 324 -3.17 25.10 9.17
C MET A 324 -2.85 23.61 9.01
N SER A 325 -3.77 22.72 9.38
CA SER A 325 -3.58 21.27 9.25
C SER A 325 -3.54 20.84 7.77
N ASN A 326 -4.37 21.46 6.92
CA ASN A 326 -4.35 21.23 5.47
C ASN A 326 -3.01 21.70 4.87
N GLU A 327 -2.51 22.87 5.28
CA GLU A 327 -1.21 23.40 4.85
C GLU A 327 -0.05 22.49 5.27
N ILE A 328 -0.04 22.03 6.53
CA ILE A 328 0.94 21.07 7.06
C ILE A 328 0.98 19.80 6.21
N VAL A 329 -0.18 19.17 5.98
CA VAL A 329 -0.29 17.92 5.19
C VAL A 329 0.26 18.14 3.78
N GLY A 330 -0.17 19.22 3.11
CA GLY A 330 0.29 19.55 1.75
C GLY A 330 1.81 19.77 1.67
N GLN A 331 2.39 20.55 2.58
CA GLN A 331 3.83 20.81 2.58
C GLN A 331 4.66 19.55 2.92
N VAL A 332 4.21 18.74 3.88
CA VAL A 332 4.86 17.46 4.23
C VAL A 332 4.88 16.51 3.04
N VAL A 333 3.70 16.24 2.45
CA VAL A 333 3.55 15.31 1.32
C VAL A 333 4.35 15.79 0.11
N ALA A 334 4.32 17.08 -0.21
CA ALA A 334 5.11 17.67 -1.30
C ALA A 334 6.63 17.58 -1.05
N SER A 335 7.10 17.64 0.20
CA SER A 335 8.53 17.43 0.49
C SER A 335 8.94 15.95 0.40
N VAL A 336 8.14 15.04 0.95
CA VAL A 336 8.36 13.59 0.86
C VAL A 336 8.36 13.11 -0.59
N LEU A 337 7.40 13.56 -1.40
CA LEU A 337 7.34 13.30 -2.84
C LEU A 337 8.59 13.79 -3.54
N ARG A 338 8.91 15.10 -3.49
CA ARG A 338 10.09 15.66 -4.19
C ARG A 338 11.41 14.99 -3.81
N ARG A 339 11.54 14.50 -2.56
CA ARG A 339 12.76 13.82 -2.09
C ARG A 339 12.86 12.37 -2.56
N THR A 340 11.73 11.65 -2.60
CA THR A 340 11.70 10.21 -2.92
C THR A 340 11.55 9.97 -4.43
N PHE A 341 10.75 10.82 -5.08
CA PHE A 341 10.47 10.82 -6.51
C PHE A 341 10.76 12.22 -7.05
N PRO A 342 11.95 12.49 -7.61
CA PRO A 342 12.22 13.74 -8.32
C PRO A 342 11.34 13.85 -9.58
N VAL A 343 11.00 15.06 -10.00
CA VAL A 343 10.30 15.29 -11.26
C VAL A 343 11.27 15.00 -12.40
N THR A 344 10.85 14.17 -13.36
CA THR A 344 11.66 13.75 -14.51
C THR A 344 10.84 13.87 -15.80
N VAL A 345 11.51 14.04 -16.93
CA VAL A 345 10.88 13.93 -18.25
C VAL A 345 10.68 12.46 -18.57
N VAL A 346 9.44 12.07 -18.87
CA VAL A 346 9.05 10.71 -19.29
C VAL A 346 9.09 10.60 -20.81
N ALA A 347 8.54 11.60 -21.50
CA ALA A 347 8.49 11.66 -22.95
C ALA A 347 8.63 13.10 -23.44
N ARG A 348 9.08 13.25 -24.69
CA ARG A 348 9.12 14.52 -25.41
C ARG A 348 8.66 14.29 -26.84
N ASP A 349 7.70 15.11 -27.28
CA ASP A 349 7.24 15.16 -28.66
C ASP A 349 7.37 16.61 -29.16
N GLY A 350 8.36 16.87 -30.02
CA GLY A 350 8.69 18.20 -30.50
C GLY A 350 9.01 19.20 -29.37
N THR A 351 8.07 20.13 -29.14
CA THR A 351 8.08 21.13 -28.05
C THR A 351 7.35 20.67 -26.79
N ASN A 352 6.50 19.65 -26.89
CA ASN A 352 5.71 19.15 -25.79
C ASN A 352 6.55 18.21 -24.92
N VAL A 353 6.49 18.39 -23.60
CA VAL A 353 7.25 17.60 -22.63
C VAL A 353 6.31 17.01 -21.61
N VAL A 354 6.40 15.70 -21.40
CA VAL A 354 5.60 14.95 -20.43
C VAL A 354 6.46 14.69 -19.19
N LEU A 355 5.95 15.09 -18.03
CA LEU A 355 6.63 14.93 -16.74
C LEU A 355 6.09 13.72 -15.97
N SER A 356 6.92 13.13 -15.10
CA SER A 356 6.58 11.94 -14.30
C SER A 356 5.61 12.21 -13.14
N GLN A 357 5.14 13.45 -12.99
CA GLN A 357 4.28 13.91 -11.91
C GLN A 357 3.20 14.85 -12.44
N GLY A 358 2.07 14.87 -11.72
CA GLY A 358 0.90 15.69 -11.98
C GLY A 358 0.13 15.90 -10.67
N GLY A 359 -1.17 16.16 -10.75
CA GLY A 359 -2.01 16.44 -9.59
C GLY A 359 -1.44 17.55 -8.71
N GLN A 360 -1.40 17.33 -7.39
CA GLN A 360 -0.94 18.34 -6.42
C GLN A 360 0.57 18.65 -6.46
N ALA A 361 1.38 17.86 -7.19
CA ALA A 361 2.83 18.06 -7.25
C ALA A 361 3.27 19.19 -8.21
N LEU A 362 2.43 19.53 -9.19
CA LEU A 362 2.68 20.58 -10.19
C LEU A 362 1.47 21.53 -10.23
N LYS A 363 1.69 22.78 -10.62
CA LYS A 363 0.63 23.78 -10.78
C LYS A 363 0.70 24.41 -12.16
N GLU A 364 -0.44 24.49 -12.85
CA GLU A 364 -0.56 25.13 -14.16
C GLU A 364 -0.04 26.58 -14.14
N GLY A 365 0.62 26.99 -15.23
CA GLY A 365 1.34 28.26 -15.35
C GLY A 365 2.67 28.33 -14.60
N SER A 366 3.07 27.31 -13.84
CA SER A 366 4.36 27.30 -13.15
C SER A 366 5.52 27.10 -14.12
N ARG A 367 6.66 27.71 -13.80
CA ARG A 367 7.88 27.72 -14.62
C ARG A 367 8.97 26.87 -13.97
N TYR A 368 9.59 26.00 -14.76
CA TYR A 368 10.63 25.08 -14.32
C TYR A 368 11.87 25.16 -15.22
N ALA A 369 13.06 25.21 -14.63
CA ALA A 369 14.30 25.02 -15.38
C ALA A 369 14.53 23.52 -15.61
N LEU A 370 14.69 23.13 -16.88
CA LEU A 370 15.02 21.77 -17.26
C LEU A 370 16.55 21.61 -17.36
N ALA A 371 17.08 20.57 -16.72
CA ALA A 371 18.49 20.17 -16.82
C ALA A 371 18.63 18.76 -17.41
N SER A 372 19.66 18.59 -18.24
CA SER A 372 20.12 17.29 -18.73
C SER A 372 21.04 16.65 -17.69
N LEU A 373 20.73 15.41 -17.27
CA LEU A 373 21.50 14.66 -16.29
C LEU A 373 22.61 13.85 -16.96
N GLY A 374 23.85 14.31 -16.80
CA GLY A 374 25.06 13.66 -17.30
C GLY A 374 25.56 12.51 -16.43
N LYS A 375 26.89 12.38 -16.35
CA LYS A 375 27.58 11.36 -15.54
C LYS A 375 27.34 11.58 -14.05
N GLU A 376 27.30 10.49 -13.29
CA GLU A 376 27.31 10.53 -11.83
C GLU A 376 28.65 11.11 -11.34
N MET A 377 28.58 12.06 -10.42
CA MET A 377 29.73 12.61 -9.71
C MET A 377 29.85 11.87 -8.38
N LYS A 378 31.06 11.45 -8.02
CA LYS A 378 31.34 10.83 -6.72
C LYS A 378 32.40 11.63 -5.99
N ASP A 379 32.21 11.75 -4.68
CA ASP A 379 33.20 12.30 -3.78
C ASP A 379 34.45 11.40 -3.80
N PRO A 380 35.64 11.92 -4.16
CA PRO A 380 36.88 11.14 -4.20
C PRO A 380 37.32 10.58 -2.83
N GLN A 381 36.86 11.18 -1.72
CA GLN A 381 37.25 10.79 -0.36
C GLN A 381 36.29 9.75 0.24
N THR A 382 34.99 9.89 0.00
CA THR A 382 33.96 9.03 0.62
C THR A 382 33.34 8.01 -0.35
N GLY A 383 33.55 8.16 -1.66
CA GLY A 383 32.91 7.35 -2.70
C GLY A 383 31.40 7.58 -2.83
N GLN A 384 30.81 8.49 -2.04
CA GLN A 384 29.38 8.80 -2.07
C GLN A 384 29.01 9.54 -3.36
N SER A 385 27.79 9.27 -3.83
CA SER A 385 27.21 10.01 -4.96
C SER A 385 26.93 11.45 -4.55
N LEU A 386 27.50 12.40 -5.29
CA LEU A 386 27.21 13.84 -5.19
C LEU A 386 26.08 14.26 -6.15
N GLY A 387 25.34 13.29 -6.70
CA GLY A 387 24.37 13.50 -7.77
C GLY A 387 24.98 13.33 -9.16
N ARG A 388 24.32 13.88 -10.18
CA ARG A 388 24.80 13.88 -11.57
C ARG A 388 25.18 15.27 -12.01
N MET A 389 26.09 15.37 -12.97
CA MET A 389 26.41 16.62 -13.63
C MET A 389 25.16 17.15 -14.35
N GLU A 390 24.65 18.29 -13.94
CA GLU A 390 23.47 18.93 -14.55
C GLU A 390 23.91 19.97 -15.58
N SER A 391 23.44 19.81 -16.82
CA SER A 391 23.60 20.81 -17.88
C SER A 391 22.26 21.50 -18.12
N PRO A 392 22.10 22.82 -17.86
CA PRO A 392 20.84 23.52 -18.09
C PRO A 392 20.49 23.50 -19.58
N CYS A 393 19.21 23.28 -19.88
CA CYS A 393 18.72 23.08 -21.25
C CYS A 393 17.76 24.21 -21.67
N CYS A 394 16.62 24.33 -21.00
CA CYS A 394 15.56 25.28 -21.33
C CYS A 394 14.62 25.50 -20.14
N GLU A 395 13.70 26.44 -20.30
CA GLU A 395 12.58 26.66 -19.37
C GLU A 395 11.32 25.95 -19.89
N LEU A 396 10.57 25.30 -19.00
CA LEU A 396 9.26 24.70 -19.27
C LEU A 396 8.17 25.47 -18.52
N VAL A 397 7.01 25.63 -19.16
CA VAL A 397 5.78 26.10 -18.52
C VAL A 397 4.83 24.91 -18.41
N ILE A 398 4.13 24.77 -17.28
CA ILE A 398 3.11 23.74 -17.12
C ILE A 398 1.80 24.21 -17.77
N ASP A 399 1.51 23.71 -18.98
CA ASP A 399 0.30 24.08 -19.72
C ASP A 399 -0.96 23.36 -19.22
N ARG A 400 -0.84 22.12 -18.73
CA ARG A 400 -1.95 21.29 -18.23
C ARG A 400 -1.46 20.30 -17.17
N VAL A 401 -2.25 20.09 -16.12
CA VAL A 401 -2.00 19.07 -15.08
C VAL A 401 -3.10 18.01 -15.07
N THR A 402 -2.74 16.74 -15.23
CA THR A 402 -3.64 15.60 -15.02
C THR A 402 -3.45 14.97 -13.64
N PRO A 403 -4.49 14.38 -13.01
CA PRO A 403 -4.38 13.80 -11.66
C PRO A 403 -3.55 12.51 -11.61
N THR A 404 -3.60 11.71 -12.67
CA THR A 404 -2.86 10.45 -12.85
C THR A 404 -2.34 10.33 -14.28
N PHE A 405 -1.34 9.48 -14.47
CA PHE A 405 -0.86 9.07 -15.78
C PHE A 405 -1.47 7.69 -16.09
N GLU A 406 -2.71 7.69 -16.57
CA GLU A 406 -3.28 6.53 -17.25
C GLU A 406 -2.88 6.62 -18.72
N MET A 407 -2.26 5.56 -19.19
CA MET A 407 -1.92 5.35 -20.59
C MET A 407 -2.98 4.38 -21.11
N ASP A 408 -4.05 4.93 -21.70
CA ASP A 408 -5.01 4.14 -22.47
C ASP A 408 -4.27 3.55 -23.68
N ASP A 409 -4.30 2.21 -23.81
CA ASP A 409 -3.78 1.43 -24.96
C ASP A 409 -4.71 1.50 -26.19
#